data_AF-A0A3D0DGW5-F1
#
_entry.id   AF-A0A3D0DGW5-F1
#
_cell.length_a   1.000
_cell.length_b   1.000
_cell.length_c   1.000
_cell.angle_alpha   90.00
_cell.angle_beta   90.00
_cell.angle_gamma   90.00
#
_symmetry.space_group_name_H-M   'P 1'
#
loop_
_entity.id
_entity.type
_entity.pdbx_description
1 polymer ?
#
loop_
_entity_poly.entity_id
_entity_poly.type
_entity_poly.pdbx_seq_one_letter_code
_entity_poly.pdbx_strand_id
1 'polypeptide(L)' 'ESGIFKAAAHITGGGFEGNISRILPPNLDAVIDTHLWNPPGVFRAIQRLADV' A
#
# COMPACT_ATOMS: atom_id res chain seq x y z
N GLU A 1 -8.47 -17.84 -19.21
CA GLU A 1 -8.88 -16.43 -19.36
C GLU A 1 -8.14 -15.60 -18.33
N SER A 2 -7.45 -14.53 -18.74
CA SER A 2 -6.85 -13.58 -17.81
C SER A 2 -7.97 -12.81 -17.12
N GLY A 3 -8.03 -12.87 -15.79
CA GLY A 3 -9.06 -12.19 -15.01
C GLY A 3 -9.13 -10.69 -15.31
N ILE A 4 -10.34 -10.12 -15.27
CA ILE A 4 -10.57 -8.69 -15.46
C ILE A 4 -10.04 -7.95 -14.23
N PHE A 5 -8.88 -7.32 -14.34
CA PHE A 5 -8.35 -6.43 -13.31
C PHE A 5 -9.08 -5.08 -13.37
N LYS A 6 -9.65 -4.63 -12.24
CA LYS A 6 -10.34 -3.32 -12.17
C LYS A 6 -9.36 -2.15 -12.07
N ALA A 7 -8.25 -2.33 -11.36
CA ALA A 7 -7.22 -1.32 -11.13
C ALA A 7 -5.92 -1.96 -10.61
N ALA A 8 -4.81 -1.23 -10.69
CA ALA A 8 -3.53 -1.56 -10.06
C ALA A 8 -2.82 -0.27 -9.62
N ALA A 9 -2.18 -0.29 -8.45
CA ALA A 9 -1.42 0.85 -7.92
C ALA A 9 0.07 0.52 -7.88
N HIS A 10 0.90 1.39 -8.48
CA HIS A 10 2.35 1.32 -8.32
C HIS A 10 2.75 2.14 -7.08
N ILE A 11 3.18 1.46 -6.02
CA ILE A 11 3.54 2.12 -4.76
C ILE A 11 4.94 2.72 -4.89
N THR A 12 5.01 4.05 -4.95
CA THR A 12 6.25 4.82 -5.06
C THR A 12 6.27 5.95 -4.02
N GLY A 13 6.69 7.17 -4.37
CA GLY A 13 6.63 8.32 -3.47
C GLY A 13 5.21 8.54 -2.92
N GLY A 14 5.10 8.82 -1.63
CA GLY A 14 3.82 9.00 -0.93
C GLY A 14 3.17 7.72 -0.40
N GLY A 15 3.78 6.53 -0.58
CA GLY A 15 3.34 5.30 0.09
C GLY A 15 1.93 4.85 -0.30
N PHE A 16 1.21 4.21 0.62
CA PHE A 16 -0.12 3.67 0.36
C PHE A 16 -1.16 4.76 0.13
N GLU A 17 -1.27 5.71 1.05
CA GLU A 17 -2.23 6.82 0.96
C GLU A 17 -2.07 7.63 -0.33
N GLY A 18 -0.81 7.91 -0.70
CA GLY A 18 -0.50 8.69 -1.88
C GLY A 18 -0.76 7.97 -3.21
N ASN A 19 -0.81 6.64 -3.25
CA ASN A 19 -0.90 5.88 -4.51
C ASN A 19 -2.20 5.08 -4.66
N ILE A 20 -2.73 4.49 -3.59
CA ILE A 20 -3.95 3.66 -3.64
C ILE A 20 -5.19 4.53 -3.92
N SER A 21 -5.31 5.68 -3.26
CA SER A 21 -6.44 6.61 -3.45
C SER A 21 -6.62 7.06 -4.92
N ARG A 22 -5.52 7.16 -5.68
CA ARG A 22 -5.52 7.58 -7.10
C ARG A 22 -6.25 6.62 -8.03
N ILE A 23 -6.41 5.37 -7.63
CA ILE A 23 -7.06 4.33 -8.45
C ILE A 23 -8.48 4.00 -7.97
N LEU A 24 -8.95 4.65 -6.89
CA LEU A 24 -10.30 4.48 -6.36
C LEU A 24 -11.24 5.58 -6.90
N PRO A 25 -12.52 5.27 -7.15
CA PRO A 25 -13.54 6.27 -7.41
C PRO A 25 -13.85 7.10 -6.15
N PRO A 26 -14.50 8.27 -6.27
CA PRO A 26 -14.68 9.22 -5.16
C PRO A 26 -15.40 8.69 -3.91
N ASN A 27 -16.22 7.65 -4.04
CA ASN A 27 -17.07 7.12 -2.96
C ASN A 27 -16.63 5.71 -2.54
N LEU A 28 -15.34 5.39 -2.66
CA LEU A 28 -14.79 4.09 -2.31
C LEU A 28 -13.47 4.23 -1.56
N ASP A 29 -13.37 3.51 -0.45
CA ASP A 29 -12.15 3.39 0.34
C ASP A 29 -11.52 2.01 0.19
N ALA A 30 -10.19 1.95 0.39
CA ALA A 30 -9.47 0.69 0.52
C ALA A 30 -9.25 0.36 1.99
N VAL A 31 -9.69 -0.84 2.40
CA VAL A 31 -9.37 -1.40 3.71
C VAL A 31 -8.16 -2.30 3.56
N ILE A 32 -7.12 -2.00 4.33
CA ILE A 32 -5.83 -2.68 4.26
C ILE A 32 -5.60 -3.46 5.55
N ASP A 33 -5.66 -4.79 5.48
CA ASP A 33 -5.30 -5.65 6.61
C ASP A 33 -3.79 -5.94 6.58
N THR A 34 -3.06 -5.25 7.45
CA THR A 34 -1.60 -5.33 7.54
C THR A 34 -1.10 -6.63 8.13
N HIS A 35 -1.96 -7.48 8.69
CA HIS A 35 -1.57 -8.80 9.21
C HIS A 35 -1.41 -9.85 8.11
N LEU A 36 -1.84 -9.56 6.89
CA LEU A 36 -1.77 -10.50 5.77
C LEU A 36 -0.38 -10.65 5.16
N TRP A 37 0.58 -9.81 5.55
CA TRP A 37 1.97 -9.94 5.10
C TRP A 37 2.96 -9.44 6.17
N ASN A 38 4.21 -9.86 6.01
CA ASN A 38 5.32 -9.38 6.82
C ASN A 38 6.12 -8.34 6.03
N PRO A 39 6.24 -7.08 6.49
CA PRO A 39 7.12 -6.11 5.86
C PRO A 39 8.57 -6.63 5.84
N PRO A 40 9.33 -6.38 4.75
CA PRO A 40 10.77 -6.65 4.72
C PRO A 40 11.50 -6.02 5.91
N GLY A 41 12.52 -6.71 6.43
CA GLY A 41 13.20 -6.33 7.67
C GLY A 41 13.82 -4.93 7.67
N VAL A 42 14.19 -4.41 6.49
CA VAL A 42 14.72 -3.05 6.32
C VAL A 42 13.75 -1.97 6.82
N PHE A 43 12.43 -2.16 6.64
CA PHE A 43 11.45 -1.19 7.11
C PHE A 43 11.41 -1.10 8.63
N ARG A 44 11.48 -2.24 9.33
CA ARG A 44 11.59 -2.27 10.80
C ARG A 44 12.91 -1.68 11.30
N ALA A 45 14.00 -1.90 10.59
CA ALA A 45 15.30 -1.32 10.94
C ALA A 45 15.27 0.20 10.84
N ILE A 46 14.74 0.74 9.74
CA ILE A 46 14.55 2.18 9.55
C ILE A 46 13.67 2.74 10.67
N GLN A 47 12.53 2.09 10.95
CA GLN A 47 11.59 2.50 11.98
C GLN A 47 12.27 2.66 13.34
N ARG A 48 12.98 1.62 13.79
CA ARG A 48 13.69 1.62 15.07
C ARG A 48 14.83 2.63 15.14
N LEU A 49 15.60 2.78 14.06
CA LEU A 49 16.79 3.65 14.05
C LEU A 49 16.43 5.13 13.93
N ALA A 50 15.32 5.45 13.27
CA ALA A 50 14.83 6.80 13.07
C ALA A 50 13.77 7.24 14.10
N ASP A 51 13.35 6.34 15.00
CA ASP A 51 12.29 6.57 15.99
C ASP A 51 10.97 7.03 15.36
N VAL A 52 10.52 6.28 14.34
CA VAL A 52 9.27 6.52 13.59
C VAL A 52 8.29 5.35 13.66
#